data_AF-A0A4P5XIX8-F1
#
_entry.id   AF-A0A4P5XIX8-F1
#
_cell.length_a   1.000
_cell.length_b   1.000
_cell.length_c   1.000
_cell.angle_alpha   90.00
_cell.angle_beta   90.00
_cell.angle_gamma   90.00
#
_symmetry.space_group_name_H-M   'P 1'
#
loop_
_entity.id
_entity.type
_entity.pdbx_description
1 polymer ?
#
loop_
_entity_poly.entity_id
_entity_poly.type
_entity_poly.pdbx_seq_one_letter_code
_entity_poly.pdbx_strand_id
1 'polypeptide(L)'
;MVTRPPFAARRGFALIDAILGGLLLAFGLAAVVTLSQRCLVMLQRGEHEAMASALLDELLGQVVTEGPVDFSRRRAVAGQFEAPWNDWSFAIDLSSNGEGDAWDVVARVQDSNGVEHRCATKVSARNVNDEPERKPEQPIDRKDRFEKKKEAMKNG
;
A
#
# COMPACT_ATOMS: atom_id res chain seq x y z
N MET A 1 -68.33 32.54 36.87
CA MET A 1 -67.49 33.30 35.92
C MET A 1 -66.04 33.08 36.34
N VAL A 2 -65.31 32.20 35.64
CA VAL A 2 -63.93 31.83 36.01
C VAL A 2 -62.99 32.38 34.94
N THR A 3 -62.24 33.41 35.29
CA THR A 3 -61.20 34.00 34.45
C THR A 3 -59.92 33.18 34.58
N ARG A 4 -59.50 32.52 33.48
CA ARG A 4 -58.18 31.87 33.39
C ARG A 4 -57.10 32.94 33.14
N PRO A 5 -55.95 32.90 33.82
CA PRO A 5 -54.88 33.86 33.59
C PRO A 5 -54.21 33.63 32.22
N PRO A 6 -53.71 34.68 31.56
CA PRO A 6 -53.13 34.57 30.22
C PRO A 6 -51.76 33.89 30.23
N PHE A 7 -51.57 32.96 29.28
CA PHE A 7 -50.31 32.28 28.98
C PHE A 7 -49.27 33.25 28.40
N ALA A 8 -48.67 34.12 29.21
CA ALA A 8 -47.61 35.04 28.78
C ALA A 8 -46.18 34.46 28.96
N ALA A 9 -46.02 33.36 29.69
CA ALA A 9 -44.70 32.82 30.07
C ALA A 9 -44.03 31.86 29.04
N ARG A 10 -44.66 31.59 27.89
CA ARG A 10 -44.20 30.51 26.96
C ARG A 10 -43.36 30.95 25.77
N ARG A 11 -43.35 32.25 25.43
CA ARG A 11 -42.64 32.74 24.23
C ARG A 11 -41.13 32.90 24.43
N GLY A 12 -40.70 33.33 25.62
CA GLY A 12 -39.26 33.46 25.93
C GLY A 12 -38.54 32.10 25.97
N PHE A 13 -39.20 31.09 26.52
CA PHE A 13 -38.65 29.73 26.60
C PHE A 13 -38.49 29.08 25.21
N ALA A 14 -39.47 29.27 24.32
CA ALA A 14 -39.40 28.75 22.95
C ALA A 14 -38.26 29.37 22.12
N LEU A 15 -37.98 30.67 22.30
CA LEU A 15 -36.87 31.33 21.62
C LEU A 15 -35.51 30.81 22.12
N ILE A 16 -35.37 30.64 23.43
CA ILE A 16 -34.14 30.10 24.04
C ILE A 16 -33.89 28.67 23.53
N ASP A 17 -34.92 27.84 23.49
CA ASP A 17 -34.81 26.46 22.99
C ASP A 17 -34.41 26.41 21.51
N ALA A 18 -35.00 27.26 20.67
CA ALA A 18 -34.62 27.37 19.26
C ALA A 18 -33.17 27.85 19.07
N ILE A 19 -32.71 28.80 19.90
CA ILE A 19 -31.31 29.29 19.87
C ILE A 19 -30.35 28.17 20.30
N LEU A 20 -30.66 27.46 21.39
CA LEU A 20 -29.83 26.36 21.87
C LEU A 20 -29.79 25.20 20.86
N GLY A 21 -30.94 24.84 20.29
CA GLY A 21 -31.02 23.84 19.22
C GLY A 21 -30.19 24.23 17.99
N GLY A 22 -30.25 25.50 17.59
CA GLY A 22 -29.43 26.02 16.49
C GLY A 22 -27.93 25.99 16.79
N LEU A 23 -27.52 26.35 18.01
CA LEU A 23 -26.11 26.30 18.43
C LEU A 23 -25.58 24.86 18.48
N LEU A 24 -26.36 23.94 19.05
CA LEU A 24 -26.00 22.52 19.09
C LEU A 24 -25.88 21.92 17.68
N LEU A 25 -26.81 22.28 16.79
CA LEU A 25 -26.76 21.88 15.39
C LEU A 25 -25.50 22.44 14.70
N ALA A 26 -25.18 23.72 14.93
CA ALA A 26 -24.01 24.36 14.34
C ALA A 26 -22.71 23.69 14.78
N PHE A 27 -22.56 23.38 16.08
CA PHE A 27 -21.38 22.68 16.59
C PHE A 27 -21.29 21.24 16.06
N GLY A 28 -22.41 20.52 16.01
CA GLY A 28 -22.46 19.17 15.47
C GLY A 28 -22.02 19.14 14.00
N LEU A 29 -22.57 20.05 13.18
CA LEU A 29 -22.21 20.14 11.76
C LEU A 29 -20.73 20.52 11.58
N ALA A 30 -20.24 21.50 12.33
CA ALA A 30 -18.84 21.92 12.27
C ALA A 30 -17.88 20.76 12.62
N ALA A 31 -18.21 19.96 13.64
CA ALA A 31 -17.44 18.79 14.02
C ALA A 31 -17.41 17.72 12.91
N VAL A 32 -18.57 17.43 12.31
CA VAL A 32 -18.67 16.44 11.22
C VAL A 32 -17.85 16.88 10.00
N VAL A 33 -18.00 18.13 9.56
CA VAL A 33 -17.25 18.65 8.39
C VAL A 33 -15.75 18.60 8.65
N THR A 34 -15.31 19.01 9.84
CA THR A 34 -13.88 18.98 10.21
C THR A 34 -13.34 17.56 10.19
N LEU A 35 -14.09 16.59 10.72
CA LEU A 35 -13.69 15.20 10.70
C LEU A 35 -13.60 14.65 9.27
N SER A 36 -14.59 14.94 8.42
CA SER A 36 -14.60 14.53 7.02
C SER A 36 -13.39 15.07 6.26
N GLN A 37 -13.04 16.34 6.45
CA GLN A 37 -11.85 16.95 5.84
C GLN A 37 -10.56 16.25 6.28
N ARG A 38 -10.42 15.95 7.58
CA ARG A 38 -9.26 15.21 8.09
C ARG A 38 -9.19 13.80 7.50
N CYS A 39 -10.31 13.09 7.41
CA CYS A 39 -10.35 11.76 6.82
C CYS A 39 -9.92 11.77 5.35
N LEU A 40 -10.34 12.77 4.56
CA LEU A 40 -9.94 12.88 3.16
C LEU A 40 -8.43 13.11 3.01
N VAL A 41 -7.85 14.01 3.81
CA VAL A 41 -6.40 14.25 3.81
C VAL A 41 -5.63 13.00 4.21
N MET A 42 -6.10 12.26 5.22
CA MET A 42 -5.49 11.00 5.63
C MET A 42 -5.58 9.93 4.54
N LEU A 43 -6.71 9.85 3.82
CA LEU A 43 -6.88 8.91 2.71
C LEU A 43 -5.93 9.21 1.55
N GLN A 44 -5.86 10.46 1.10
CA GLN A 44 -4.95 10.88 0.03
C GLN A 44 -3.49 10.58 0.37
N ARG A 45 -3.10 10.84 1.62
CA ARG A 45 -1.77 10.50 2.11
C ARG A 45 -1.54 8.99 2.10
N GLY A 46 -2.51 8.20 2.55
CA GLY A 46 -2.42 6.74 2.53
C GLY A 46 -2.32 6.16 1.12
N GLU A 47 -3.06 6.70 0.16
CA GLU A 47 -2.94 6.33 -1.26
C GLU A 47 -1.53 6.62 -1.79
N HIS A 48 -0.97 7.78 -1.42
CA HIS A 48 0.37 8.17 -1.84
C HIS A 48 1.46 7.28 -1.23
N GLU A 49 1.36 6.97 0.07
CA GLU A 49 2.28 6.05 0.76
C GLU A 49 2.17 4.61 0.22
N ALA A 50 0.96 4.15 -0.10
CA ALA A 50 0.74 2.85 -0.72
C ALA A 50 1.34 2.76 -2.13
N MET A 51 1.20 3.83 -2.92
CA MET A 51 1.82 3.92 -4.25
C MET A 51 3.34 3.90 -4.16
N ALA A 52 3.94 4.70 -3.27
CA ALA A 52 5.39 4.70 -3.06
C ALA A 52 5.91 3.30 -2.70
N SER A 53 5.18 2.59 -1.84
CA SER A 53 5.52 1.22 -1.44
C SER A 53 5.44 0.25 -2.61
N ALA A 54 4.39 0.33 -3.43
CA ALA A 54 4.24 -0.51 -4.62
C ALA A 54 5.37 -0.27 -5.65
N LEU A 55 5.77 0.99 -5.87
CA LEU A 55 6.87 1.33 -6.77
C LEU A 55 8.22 0.84 -6.23
N LEU A 56 8.44 0.92 -4.92
CA LEU A 56 9.63 0.34 -4.28
C LEU A 56 9.68 -1.18 -4.45
N ASP A 57 8.55 -1.86 -4.24
CA ASP A 57 8.45 -3.31 -4.40
C ASP A 57 8.69 -3.73 -5.85
N GLU A 58 8.21 -2.96 -6.83
CA GLU A 58 8.50 -3.21 -8.24
C GLU A 58 10.00 -3.10 -8.55
N LEU A 59 10.66 -2.01 -8.13
CA LEU A 59 12.10 -1.81 -8.33
C LEU A 59 12.91 -2.94 -7.69
N LEU A 60 12.61 -3.26 -6.43
CA LEU A 60 13.30 -4.33 -5.72
C LEU A 60 13.03 -5.70 -6.35
N GLY A 61 11.80 -5.95 -6.82
CA GLY A 61 11.44 -7.16 -7.55
C GLY A 61 12.25 -7.33 -8.83
N GLN A 62 12.51 -6.25 -9.57
CA GLN A 62 13.38 -6.28 -10.75
C GLN A 62 14.83 -6.61 -10.37
N VAL A 63 15.37 -5.98 -9.33
CA VAL A 63 16.73 -6.26 -8.83
C VAL A 63 16.88 -7.72 -8.38
N VAL A 64 15.89 -8.27 -7.68
CA VAL A 64 15.91 -9.67 -7.22
C VAL A 64 15.82 -10.65 -8.40
N THR A 65 15.02 -10.32 -9.43
CA THR A 65 14.81 -11.21 -10.58
C THR A 65 16.03 -11.26 -11.50
N GLU A 66 16.62 -10.10 -11.79
CA GLU A 66 17.77 -9.98 -12.69
C GLU A 66 19.10 -10.24 -11.97
N GLY A 67 19.17 -9.89 -10.68
CA GLY A 67 20.39 -9.86 -9.89
C GLY A 67 21.02 -8.46 -9.86
N PRO A 68 21.65 -8.04 -8.75
CA PRO A 68 22.20 -6.68 -8.58
C PRO A 68 23.23 -6.28 -9.66
N VAL A 69 24.09 -7.23 -10.04
CA VAL A 69 25.17 -7.00 -11.00
C VAL A 69 24.60 -6.75 -12.41
N ASP A 70 23.72 -7.64 -12.87
CA ASP A 70 23.10 -7.52 -14.19
C ASP A 70 22.17 -6.32 -14.29
N PHE A 71 21.42 -6.03 -13.23
CA PHE A 71 20.54 -4.88 -13.15
C PHE A 71 21.31 -3.57 -13.41
N SER A 72 22.41 -3.33 -12.69
CA SER A 72 23.23 -2.11 -12.84
C SER A 72 23.84 -1.93 -14.24
N ARG A 73 24.03 -3.02 -14.99
CA ARG A 73 24.60 -3.02 -16.34
C ARG A 73 23.55 -2.78 -17.42
N ARG A 74 22.33 -3.27 -17.20
CA ARG A 74 21.27 -3.30 -18.23
C ARG A 74 20.25 -2.17 -18.06
N ARG A 75 20.09 -1.66 -16.85
CA ARG A 75 19.07 -0.67 -16.49
C ARG A 75 19.70 0.58 -15.90
N ALA A 76 18.97 1.68 -16.01
CA ALA A 76 19.32 2.89 -15.29
C ALA A 76 19.11 2.67 -13.79
N VAL A 77 20.09 3.09 -12.98
CA VAL A 77 19.99 3.05 -11.51
C VAL A 77 19.31 4.28 -10.93
N ALA A 78 19.03 5.30 -11.74
CA ALA A 78 18.25 6.46 -11.37
C ALA A 78 17.52 7.02 -12.59
N GLY A 79 16.36 7.64 -12.36
CA GLY A 79 15.55 8.22 -13.43
C GLY A 79 14.14 8.58 -12.98
N GLN A 80 13.25 8.75 -13.95
CA GLN A 80 11.82 8.87 -13.73
C GLN A 80 11.12 7.58 -14.13
N PHE A 81 10.02 7.26 -13.46
CA PHE A 81 9.16 6.17 -13.89
C PHE A 81 8.44 6.52 -15.20
N GLU A 82 8.06 5.50 -15.95
CA GLU A 82 7.24 5.67 -17.13
C GLU A 82 5.76 5.91 -16.74
N ALA A 83 4.96 6.34 -17.73
CA ALA A 83 3.53 6.53 -17.53
C ALA A 83 2.88 5.23 -16.99
N PRO A 84 1.99 5.31 -15.99
CA PRO A 84 1.32 6.52 -15.47
C PRO A 84 2.04 7.22 -14.30
N TRP A 85 3.27 6.85 -13.95
CA TRP A 85 3.96 7.33 -12.74
C TRP A 85 5.08 8.33 -13.02
N ASN A 86 5.00 9.07 -14.13
CA ASN A 86 5.98 10.07 -14.54
C ASN A 86 6.22 11.19 -13.52
N ASP A 87 5.33 11.35 -12.53
CA ASP A 87 5.49 12.29 -11.41
C ASP A 87 6.43 11.76 -10.31
N TRP A 88 6.89 10.51 -10.44
CA TRP A 88 7.80 9.85 -9.51
C TRP A 88 9.17 9.67 -10.14
N SER A 89 10.19 9.91 -9.33
CA SER A 89 11.58 9.57 -9.65
C SER A 89 12.07 8.42 -8.78
N PHE A 90 13.09 7.72 -9.26
CA PHE A 90 13.73 6.65 -8.52
C PHE A 90 15.24 6.76 -8.53
N ALA A 91 15.85 6.18 -7.50
CA ALA A 91 17.28 5.92 -7.43
C ALA A 91 17.53 4.60 -6.68
N ILE A 92 18.53 3.84 -7.11
CA ILE A 92 18.92 2.57 -6.53
C ILE A 92 20.43 2.61 -6.27
N ASP A 93 20.81 2.41 -5.02
CA ASP A 93 22.20 2.19 -4.65
C ASP A 93 22.45 0.69 -4.47
N LEU A 94 23.53 0.21 -5.08
CA LEU A 94 23.96 -1.18 -5.04
C LEU A 94 25.40 -1.21 -4.54
N SER A 95 25.64 -1.89 -3.41
CA SER A 95 26.98 -2.08 -2.85
C SER A 95 27.19 -3.53 -2.41
N SER A 96 28.42 -4.04 -2.52
CA SER A 96 28.80 -5.35 -2.00
C SER A 96 29.97 -5.23 -1.01
N ASN A 97 29.97 -6.06 0.02
CA ASN A 97 31.02 -6.11 1.03
C ASN A 97 32.14 -7.13 0.70
N GLY A 98 32.00 -7.89 -0.40
CA GLY A 98 32.96 -8.91 -0.77
C GLY A 98 32.45 -9.89 -1.81
N GLU A 99 33.34 -10.75 -2.30
CA GLU A 99 32.97 -11.86 -3.19
C GLU A 99 32.22 -12.94 -2.39
N GLY A 100 31.03 -13.32 -2.85
CA GLY A 100 30.15 -14.28 -2.15
C GLY A 100 29.19 -13.66 -1.11
N ASP A 101 29.35 -12.38 -0.78
CA ASP A 101 28.43 -11.68 0.12
C ASP A 101 27.16 -11.20 -0.59
N ALA A 102 26.08 -11.10 0.19
CA ALA A 102 24.86 -10.46 -0.28
C ALA A 102 25.09 -8.96 -0.52
N TRP A 103 24.53 -8.47 -1.63
CA TRP A 103 24.55 -7.06 -1.98
C TRP A 103 23.59 -6.29 -1.10
N ASP A 104 24.04 -5.14 -0.61
CA ASP A 104 23.21 -4.10 -0.03
C ASP A 104 22.52 -3.33 -1.16
N VAL A 105 21.19 -3.37 -1.16
CA VAL A 105 20.33 -2.72 -2.15
C VAL A 105 19.46 -1.70 -1.44
N VAL A 106 19.59 -0.43 -1.80
CA VAL A 106 18.76 0.66 -1.28
C VAL A 106 17.98 1.27 -2.43
N ALA A 107 16.68 1.01 -2.46
CA ALA A 107 15.76 1.65 -3.40
C ALA A 107 15.17 2.92 -2.77
N ARG A 108 15.13 3.99 -3.55
CA ARG A 108 14.50 5.26 -3.22
C ARG A 108 13.50 5.62 -4.31
N VAL A 109 12.34 6.10 -3.89
CA VAL A 109 11.36 6.75 -4.77
C VAL A 109 11.03 8.11 -4.20
N GLN A 110 10.89 9.11 -5.06
CA GLN A 110 10.59 10.47 -4.65
C GLN A 110 9.45 11.02 -5.49
N ASP A 111 8.47 11.61 -4.84
CA ASP A 111 7.32 12.24 -5.50
C ASP A 111 7.67 13.63 -6.06
N SER A 112 6.72 14.22 -6.80
CA SER A 112 6.85 15.57 -7.36
C SER A 112 6.95 16.68 -6.31
N ASN A 113 6.51 16.43 -5.07
CA ASN A 113 6.64 17.37 -3.95
C ASN A 113 8.00 17.25 -3.23
N GLY A 114 8.83 16.28 -3.62
CA GLY A 114 10.15 16.02 -3.06
C GLY A 114 10.17 15.12 -1.83
N VAL A 115 9.05 14.50 -1.46
CA VAL A 115 8.96 13.50 -0.38
C VAL A 115 9.62 12.21 -0.84
N GLU A 116 10.68 11.81 -0.12
CA GLU A 116 11.42 10.58 -0.40
C GLU A 116 10.93 9.42 0.48
N HIS A 117 10.72 8.27 -0.15
CA HIS A 117 10.50 6.97 0.48
C HIS A 117 11.65 6.04 0.13
N ARG A 118 12.12 5.25 1.11
CA ARG A 118 13.26 4.36 0.92
C ARG A 118 13.03 2.98 1.53
N CYS A 119 13.54 1.97 0.85
CA CYS A 119 13.58 0.59 1.34
C CYS A 119 14.99 0.02 1.14
N ALA A 120 15.54 -0.56 2.20
CA ALA A 120 16.86 -1.21 2.18
C ALA A 120 16.68 -2.72 2.37
N THR A 121 17.36 -3.50 1.53
CA THR A 121 17.32 -4.96 1.57
C THR A 121 18.66 -5.57 1.18
N LYS A 122 18.82 -6.86 1.44
CA LYS A 122 19.99 -7.64 1.02
C LYS A 122 19.60 -8.64 -0.05
N VAL A 123 20.32 -8.64 -1.17
CA VAL A 123 20.07 -9.53 -2.32
C VAL A 123 21.34 -10.31 -2.64
N SER A 124 21.26 -11.64 -2.62
CA SER A 124 22.41 -12.47 -3.01
C SER A 124 22.69 -12.33 -4.51
N ALA A 125 23.96 -12.37 -4.89
CA ALA A 125 24.32 -12.44 -6.29
C ALA A 125 23.79 -13.75 -6.90
N ARG A 126 23.19 -13.66 -8.09
CA ARG A 126 22.72 -14.85 -8.80
C ARG A 126 23.92 -15.62 -9.36
N ASN A 127 24.33 -16.68 -8.68
CA ASN A 127 25.33 -17.60 -9.21
C ASN A 127 24.64 -18.69 -10.03
N VAL A 128 24.71 -18.59 -11.36
CA VAL A 128 24.13 -19.56 -12.30
C VAL A 128 24.74 -20.96 -12.11
N ASN A 129 25.95 -21.05 -11.54
CA ASN A 129 26.64 -22.32 -11.34
C ASN A 129 26.22 -23.09 -10.06
N ASP A 130 25.51 -22.44 -9.13
CA ASP A 130 25.10 -23.03 -7.84
C ASP A 130 23.59 -23.27 -7.72
N GLU A 131 22.82 -23.13 -8.81
CA GLU A 131 21.39 -23.45 -8.76
C GLU A 131 21.21 -24.96 -8.52
N PRO A 132 20.59 -25.39 -7.39
CA PRO A 132 20.36 -26.81 -7.14
C PRO A 132 19.43 -27.35 -8.23
N GLU A 133 19.70 -28.57 -8.69
CA GLU A 133 18.93 -29.18 -9.76
C GLU A 133 17.46 -29.34 -9.30
N ARG A 134 16.57 -28.46 -9.79
CA ARG A 134 15.14 -28.47 -9.47
C ARG A 134 14.44 -29.55 -10.28
N LYS A 135 14.90 -30.79 -10.18
CA LYS A 135 14.19 -31.95 -10.69
C LYS A 135 13.57 -32.70 -9.52
N PRO A 136 12.29 -33.10 -9.62
CA PRO A 136 11.72 -33.97 -8.61
C PRO A 136 12.54 -35.27 -8.57
N GLU A 137 12.92 -35.70 -7.36
CA GLU A 137 13.72 -36.92 -7.15
C GLU A 137 13.07 -38.16 -7.78
N GLN A 138 11.74 -38.14 -7.90
CA GLN A 138 10.95 -39.18 -8.51
C GLN A 138 10.19 -38.62 -9.71
N PRO A 139 10.15 -39.34 -10.85
CA PRO A 139 9.26 -39.00 -11.95
C PRO A 139 7.83 -38.89 -11.45
N ILE A 140 7.15 -37.81 -11.82
CA ILE A 140 5.74 -37.61 -11.46
C ILE A 140 4.92 -38.71 -12.15
N ASP A 141 4.49 -39.73 -11.41
CA ASP A 141 3.61 -40.77 -11.93
C ASP A 141 2.20 -40.21 -12.13
N ARG A 142 1.93 -39.80 -13.37
CA ARG A 142 0.61 -39.29 -13.78
C ARG A 142 -0.41 -40.41 -13.89
N LYS A 143 -0.02 -41.64 -14.21
CA LYS A 143 -0.96 -42.75 -14.49
C LYS A 143 -1.63 -43.21 -13.20
N ASP A 144 -0.84 -43.40 -12.15
CA ASP A 144 -1.34 -43.85 -10.84
C ASP A 144 -2.30 -42.83 -10.21
N ARG A 145 -2.08 -41.53 -10.46
CA ARG A 145 -3.01 -40.45 -10.07
C ARG A 145 -4.35 -40.53 -10.80
N PHE A 146 -4.35 -40.83 -12.10
CA PHE A 146 -5.58 -40.94 -12.89
C PHE A 146 -6.37 -42.21 -12.55
N GLU A 147 -5.69 -43.31 -12.24
CA GLU A 147 -6.31 -44.59 -11.87
C GLU A 147 -7.00 -44.51 -10.51
N LYS A 148 -6.32 -43.98 -9.47
CA LYS A 148 -6.95 -43.73 -8.15
C LYS A 148 -8.16 -42.79 -8.23
N LYS A 149 -8.12 -41.77 -9.11
CA LYS A 149 -9.26 -40.88 -9.33
C LYS A 149 -10.44 -41.59 -9.99
N LYS A 150 -10.19 -42.52 -10.93
CA LYS A 150 -11.23 -43.34 -11.55
C LYS A 150 -11.85 -44.33 -10.56
N GLU A 151 -11.05 -44.94 -9.69
CA GLU A 151 -11.54 -45.85 -8.65
C GLU A 151 -12.38 -45.13 -7.60
N ALA A 152 -11.97 -43.93 -7.18
CA ALA A 152 -12.76 -43.09 -6.26
C ALA A 152 -14.11 -42.65 -6.85
N MET A 153 -14.20 -42.47 -8.17
CA MET A 153 -15.44 -42.13 -8.88
C MET A 153 -16.35 -43.34 -9.13
N LYS A 154 -15.82 -44.56 -8.98
CA LYS A 154 -16.56 -45.82 -9.16
C LYS A 154 -17.15 -46.36 -7.84
N ASN A 155 -16.60 -45.95 -6.70
CA ASN A 155 -16.99 -46.40 -5.37
C ASN A 155 -17.83 -45.38 -4.58
N GLY A 156 -18.27 -44.28 -5.21
CA GLY A 156 -19.25 -43.33 -4.69
C GLY A 156 -20.49 -43.31 -5.57
#